data_AF-A0A7L0FCW5-F1
#
_entry.id   AF-A0A7L0FCW5-F1
#
_cell.length_a   1.000
_cell.length_b   1.000
_cell.length_c   1.000
_cell.angle_alpha   90.00
_cell.angle_beta   90.00
_cell.angle_gamma   90.00
#
_symmetry.space_group_name_H-M   'P 1'
#
loop_
_entity.id
_entity.type
_entity.pdbx_description
1 polymer ?
#
loop_
_entity_poly.entity_id
_entity_poly.type
_entity_poly.pdbx_seq_one_letter_code
_entity_poly.pdbx_strand_id
1 'polypeptide(L)'
;QVLSLNKAKDAHNGYQSLLSEINDPSTQYILRTANRLYGEKTFEFLSSFIELSQKLYHAGLEQTDFMHAWEDSRKQINGWVEEKTEGKIQNLLAEGILNSLTRLVLVNAIYFKGNWEKQFDKKNTTEMPFKINK
;
A
#
# COMPACT_ATOMS: atom_id res chain seq x y z
N GLN A 1 21.04 -7.75 -8.82
CA GLN A 1 20.14 -6.95 -7.96
C GLN A 1 18.72 -7.48 -8.13
N VAL A 2 17.99 -7.73 -7.05
CA VAL A 2 16.70 -8.47 -7.06
C VAL A 2 15.57 -7.68 -7.74
N LEU A 3 15.51 -6.36 -7.54
CA LEU A 3 14.45 -5.50 -8.07
C LEU A 3 14.75 -4.92 -9.47
N SER A 4 15.89 -5.27 -10.08
CA SER A 4 16.28 -4.81 -11.43
C SER A 4 16.28 -3.29 -11.68
N LEU A 5 16.32 -2.47 -10.62
CA LEU A 5 16.27 -1.00 -10.73
C LEU A 5 17.45 -0.42 -11.51
N ASN A 6 18.60 -1.11 -11.53
CA ASN A 6 19.77 -0.76 -12.32
C ASN A 6 19.54 -0.72 -13.83
N LYS A 7 18.44 -1.31 -14.34
CA LYS A 7 18.05 -1.23 -15.76
C LYS A 7 17.24 0.03 -16.08
N ALA A 8 16.66 0.69 -15.07
CA ALA A 8 15.93 1.93 -15.25
C ALA A 8 16.90 3.12 -15.24
N LYS A 9 16.77 4.03 -16.21
CA LYS A 9 17.54 5.29 -16.21
C LYS A 9 17.23 6.14 -14.98
N ASP A 10 15.96 6.15 -14.57
CA ASP A 10 15.47 6.78 -13.35
C ASP A 10 14.22 6.04 -12.87
N ALA A 11 14.40 5.13 -11.91
CA ALA A 11 13.30 4.34 -11.39
C ALA A 11 12.26 5.18 -10.65
N HIS A 12 12.71 6.22 -9.94
CA HIS A 12 11.86 6.99 -9.04
C HIS A 12 10.89 7.88 -9.82
N ASN A 13 11.37 8.60 -10.84
CA ASN A 13 10.50 9.39 -11.70
C ASN A 13 9.56 8.50 -12.52
N GLY A 14 10.00 7.30 -12.92
CA GLY A 14 9.11 6.31 -13.53
C GLY A 14 7.96 5.90 -12.62
N TYR A 15 8.25 5.65 -11.33
CA TYR A 15 7.22 5.35 -10.33
C TYR A 15 6.27 6.51 -10.09
N GLN A 16 6.77 7.76 -10.05
CA GLN A 16 5.92 8.93 -9.87
C GLN A 16 4.86 9.03 -10.97
N SER A 17 5.28 8.88 -12.24
CA SER A 17 4.36 8.89 -13.38
C SER A 17 3.34 7.76 -13.30
N LEU A 18 3.80 6.54 -13.00
CA LEU A 18 2.93 5.37 -12.85
C LEU A 18 1.88 5.56 -11.75
N LEU A 19 2.28 6.07 -10.58
CA LEU A 19 1.36 6.29 -9.46
C LEU A 19 0.33 7.39 -9.76
N SER A 20 0.69 8.37 -10.60
CA SER A 20 -0.24 9.41 -11.04
C SER A 20 -1.29 8.86 -12.00
N GLU A 21 -0.89 8.00 -12.93
CA GLU A 21 -1.79 7.34 -13.88
C GLU A 21 -2.71 6.32 -13.19
N ILE A 22 -2.16 5.49 -12.31
CA ILE A 22 -2.91 4.44 -11.58
C ILE A 22 -4.00 5.03 -10.68
N ASN A 23 -3.74 6.18 -10.06
CA ASN A 23 -4.67 6.81 -9.13
C ASN A 23 -5.67 7.77 -9.79
N ASP A 24 -5.69 7.86 -11.12
CA ASP A 24 -6.59 8.76 -11.85
C ASP A 24 -8.07 8.43 -11.52
N PRO A 25 -8.80 9.36 -10.87
CA PRO A 25 -10.19 9.12 -10.49
C PRO A 25 -11.16 9.16 -11.68
N SER A 26 -10.73 9.55 -12.88
CA SER A 26 -11.56 9.61 -14.08
C SER A 26 -11.75 8.26 -14.79
N THR A 27 -11.08 7.21 -14.29
CA THR A 27 -11.16 5.86 -14.85
C THR A 27 -12.52 5.19 -14.59
N GLN A 28 -12.93 4.28 -15.49
CA GLN A 28 -14.18 3.51 -15.36
C GLN A 28 -14.10 2.36 -14.36
N TYR A 29 -12.93 2.15 -13.76
CA TYR A 29 -12.66 1.13 -12.76
C TYR A 29 -12.14 1.80 -11.49
N ILE A 30 -12.16 1.07 -10.37
CA ILE A 30 -11.50 1.51 -9.16
C ILE A 30 -10.13 0.86 -9.14
N LEU A 31 -9.09 1.69 -9.26
CA LEU A 31 -7.72 1.29 -8.96
C LEU A 31 -7.15 2.32 -8.00
N ARG A 32 -6.70 1.85 -6.84
CA ARG A 32 -6.16 2.70 -5.78
C ARG A 32 -4.84 2.12 -5.32
N THR A 33 -3.81 2.95 -5.31
CA THR A 33 -2.54 2.66 -4.66
C THR A 33 -2.26 3.75 -3.63
N ALA A 34 -1.99 3.33 -2.40
CA ALA A 34 -1.74 4.21 -1.29
C ALA A 34 -0.40 3.85 -0.66
N ASN A 35 0.50 4.83 -0.61
CA ASN A 35 1.78 4.73 0.07
C ASN A 35 1.77 5.63 1.30
N ARG A 36 2.35 5.17 2.40
CA ARG A 36 2.55 6.00 3.59
C ARG A 36 3.77 5.53 4.37
N LEU A 37 4.45 6.50 4.97
CA LEU A 37 5.52 6.26 5.93
C LEU A 37 4.96 6.50 7.33
N TYR A 38 5.18 5.57 8.25
CA TYR A 38 4.89 5.75 9.67
C TYR A 38 6.20 5.78 10.46
N GLY A 39 6.55 6.92 11.01
CA GLY A 39 7.80 7.13 11.74
C GLY A 39 7.57 7.28 13.24
N GLU A 40 8.51 6.77 14.04
CA GLU A 40 8.56 7.08 15.46
C GLU A 40 8.74 8.58 15.68
N LYS A 41 7.83 9.19 16.45
CA LYS A 41 7.77 10.64 16.68
C LYS A 41 9.04 11.23 17.31
N THR A 42 9.78 10.44 18.08
CA THR A 42 11.04 10.86 18.72
C THR A 42 12.27 10.69 17.82
N PHE A 43 12.11 10.12 16.63
CA PHE A 43 13.21 9.89 15.69
C PHE A 43 13.25 10.96 14.60
N GLU A 44 14.42 11.56 14.36
CA GLU A 44 14.60 12.54 13.32
C GLU A 44 14.92 11.88 11.97
N PHE A 45 14.08 12.15 10.97
CA PHE A 45 14.31 11.73 9.59
C PHE A 45 14.87 12.89 8.77
N LEU A 46 15.71 12.56 7.78
CA LEU A 46 16.20 13.55 6.84
C LEU A 46 15.03 14.20 6.08
N SER A 47 14.97 15.54 6.08
CA SER A 47 13.92 16.27 5.36
C SER A 47 13.88 15.91 3.88
N SER A 48 15.06 15.73 3.25
CA SER A 48 15.16 15.30 1.86
C SER A 48 14.53 13.93 1.61
N PHE A 49 14.63 13.00 2.55
CA PHE A 49 13.98 11.69 2.43
C PHE A 49 12.45 11.81 2.49
N ILE A 50 11.92 12.62 3.41
CA ILE A 50 10.47 12.86 3.53
C ILE A 50 9.94 13.56 2.28
N GLU A 51 10.61 14.63 1.84
CA GLU A 51 10.22 15.41 0.67
C GLU A 51 10.23 14.57 -0.62
N LEU A 52 11.29 13.77 -0.82
CA LEU A 52 11.39 12.90 -1.99
C LEU A 52 10.36 11.76 -1.93
N SER A 53 10.09 11.18 -0.76
CA SER A 53 9.07 10.13 -0.60
C SER A 53 7.67 10.66 -0.89
N GLN A 54 7.34 11.85 -0.38
CA GLN A 54 6.08 12.52 -0.69
C GLN A 54 5.98 12.84 -2.18
N LYS A 55 7.03 13.41 -2.78
CA LYS A 55 7.02 13.84 -4.18
C LYS A 55 6.92 12.67 -5.16
N LEU A 56 7.74 11.64 -4.97
CA LEU A 56 7.95 10.56 -5.95
C LEU A 56 6.99 9.39 -5.74
N TYR A 57 6.53 9.18 -4.51
CA TYR A 57 5.70 8.04 -4.14
C TYR A 57 4.33 8.42 -3.58
N HIS A 58 4.05 9.72 -3.44
CA HIS A 58 2.86 10.22 -2.72
C HIS A 58 2.80 9.68 -1.28
N ALA A 59 3.97 9.39 -0.70
CA ALA A 59 4.12 8.74 0.60
C ALA A 59 4.52 9.77 1.67
N GLY A 60 3.52 10.35 2.32
CA GLY A 60 3.74 11.28 3.43
C GLY A 60 4.20 10.55 4.69
N LEU A 61 4.99 11.25 5.52
CA LEU A 61 5.35 10.80 6.85
C LEU A 61 4.24 11.13 7.85
N GLU A 62 3.71 10.11 8.50
CA GLU A 62 2.87 10.20 9.68
C GLU A 62 3.67 9.80 10.91
N GLN A 63 3.69 10.65 11.92
CA GLN A 63 4.38 10.35 13.17
C GLN A 63 3.50 9.52 14.10
N THR A 64 4.07 8.52 14.75
CA THR A 64 3.40 7.63 15.70
C THR A 64 4.32 7.29 16.87
N ASP A 65 3.78 6.73 17.96
CA ASP A 65 4.52 6.41 19.19
C ASP A 65 4.79 4.90 19.28
N PHE A 66 5.73 4.41 18.48
CA PHE A 66 6.17 3.03 18.59
C PHE A 66 6.87 2.76 19.91
N MET A 67 7.63 3.72 20.44
CA MET A 67 8.41 3.50 21.67
C MET A 67 7.54 3.15 22.88
N HIS A 68 6.39 3.83 23.05
CA HIS A 68 5.55 3.65 24.23
C HIS A 68 4.19 3.04 23.92
N ALA A 69 3.71 3.08 22.67
CA ALA A 69 2.36 2.69 22.30
C ALA A 69 2.30 1.95 20.94
N TRP A 70 3.25 1.06 20.66
CA TRP A 70 3.34 0.37 19.36
C TRP A 70 2.08 -0.42 18.97
N GLU A 71 1.30 -0.94 19.92
CA GLU A 71 0.03 -1.61 19.62
C GLU A 71 -1.04 -0.64 19.11
N ASP A 72 -1.07 0.60 19.61
CA ASP A 72 -1.98 1.62 19.10
C ASP A 72 -1.50 2.13 17.75
N SER A 73 -0.19 2.30 17.56
CA SER A 73 0.40 2.57 16.23
C SER A 73 0.05 1.48 15.23
N ARG A 74 0.10 0.20 15.64
CA ARG A 74 -0.27 -0.95 14.79
C ARG A 74 -1.73 -0.85 14.36
N LYS A 75 -2.65 -0.56 15.28
CA LYS A 75 -4.09 -0.40 14.98
C LYS A 75 -4.33 0.79 14.05
N GLN A 76 -3.63 1.91 14.26
CA GLN A 76 -3.70 3.09 13.39
C GLN A 76 -3.28 2.75 11.96
N ILE A 77 -2.16 2.03 11.79
CA ILE A 77 -1.69 1.59 10.47
C ILE A 77 -2.70 0.65 9.81
N ASN A 78 -3.19 -0.35 10.54
CA ASN A 78 -4.18 -1.29 10.03
C ASN A 78 -5.48 -0.60 9.61
N GLY A 79 -6.00 0.32 10.43
CA GLY A 79 -7.21 1.08 10.12
C GLY A 79 -7.05 1.95 8.86
N TRP A 80 -5.90 2.57 8.68
CA TRP A 80 -5.61 3.32 7.46
C TRP A 80 -5.55 2.41 6.22
N VAL A 81 -4.89 1.25 6.32
CA VAL A 81 -4.83 0.26 5.23
C VAL A 81 -6.23 -0.27 4.89
N GLU A 82 -7.04 -0.54 5.91
CA GLU A 82 -8.42 -1.00 5.75
C GLU A 82 -9.25 0.03 4.97
N GLU A 83 -9.16 1.31 5.35
CA GLU A 83 -9.82 2.41 4.64
C GLU A 83 -9.36 2.48 3.19
N LYS A 84 -8.04 2.44 2.92
CA LYS A 84 -7.50 2.54 1.56
C LYS A 84 -7.77 1.34 0.67
N THR A 85 -8.22 0.23 1.26
CA THR A 85 -8.51 -1.01 0.53
C THR A 85 -9.99 -1.38 0.58
N GLU A 86 -10.89 -0.43 0.84
CA GLU A 86 -12.35 -0.66 0.86
C GLU A 86 -12.74 -1.83 1.80
N GLY A 87 -12.07 -1.91 2.96
CA GLY A 87 -12.29 -2.95 3.96
C GLY A 87 -11.73 -4.33 3.60
N LYS A 88 -10.94 -4.47 2.53
CA LYS A 88 -10.43 -5.78 2.08
C LYS A 88 -9.18 -6.25 2.82
N ILE A 89 -8.38 -5.32 3.38
CA ILE A 89 -7.20 -5.65 4.17
C ILE A 89 -7.34 -5.01 5.55
N GLN A 90 -7.76 -5.79 6.55
CA GLN A 90 -8.06 -5.26 7.90
C GLN A 90 -6.90 -5.43 8.90
N ASN A 91 -6.08 -6.46 8.73
CA ASN A 91 -5.01 -6.81 9.67
C ASN A 91 -3.69 -7.03 8.93
N LEU A 92 -3.22 -5.99 8.24
CA LEU A 92 -1.93 -6.04 7.53
C LEU A 92 -0.79 -6.40 8.49
N LEU A 93 -0.76 -5.76 9.65
CA LEU A 93 0.20 -5.99 10.72
C LEU A 93 -0.47 -6.81 11.83
N ALA A 94 -0.06 -8.07 11.94
CA ALA A 94 -0.43 -8.94 13.03
C ALA A 94 0.18 -8.47 14.36
N GLU A 95 -0.40 -8.91 15.48
CA GLU A 95 0.14 -8.65 16.82
C GLU A 95 1.59 -9.15 16.94
N GLY A 96 2.42 -8.42 17.69
CA GLY A 96 3.83 -8.76 17.88
C GLY A 96 4.77 -8.42 16.72
N ILE A 97 4.26 -7.94 15.57
CA ILE A 97 5.11 -7.47 14.45
C ILE A 97 5.81 -6.16 14.79
N LEU A 98 5.14 -5.26 15.52
CA LEU A 98 5.72 -4.00 15.98
C LEU A 98 6.13 -4.10 17.44
N ASN A 99 7.12 -3.30 17.82
CA ASN A 99 7.62 -3.19 19.19
C ASN A 99 8.26 -1.82 19.42
N SER A 100 8.71 -1.55 20.66
CA SER A 100 9.34 -0.29 21.08
C SER A 100 10.63 0.09 20.35
N LEU A 101 11.26 -0.85 19.63
CA LEU A 101 12.46 -0.60 18.82
C LEU A 101 12.12 -0.20 17.38
N THR A 102 10.84 -0.25 16.99
CA THR A 102 10.41 0.16 15.65
C THR A 102 10.65 1.65 15.46
N ARG A 103 11.22 2.04 14.31
CA ARG A 103 11.47 3.44 13.97
C ARG A 103 10.73 3.90 12.73
N LEU A 104 10.58 3.03 11.73
CA LEU A 104 9.92 3.38 10.48
C LEU A 104 9.20 2.15 9.92
N VAL A 105 7.95 2.33 9.51
CA VAL A 105 7.17 1.35 8.75
C VAL A 105 6.81 1.97 7.40
N LEU A 106 7.14 1.26 6.32
CA LEU A 106 6.79 1.65 4.95
C LEU A 106 5.59 0.80 4.52
N VAL A 107 4.49 1.46 4.16
CA VAL A 107 3.26 0.78 3.75
C VAL A 107 2.96 1.08 2.29
N ASN A 108 2.70 0.03 1.53
CA ASN A 108 2.09 0.08 0.20
C ASN A 108 0.84 -0.80 0.22
N ALA A 109 -0.30 -0.21 -0.16
CA ALA A 109 -1.56 -0.92 -0.30
C ALA A 109 -2.15 -0.68 -1.69
N ILE A 110 -2.63 -1.74 -2.33
CA ILE A 110 -3.24 -1.70 -3.66
C ILE A 110 -4.60 -2.38 -3.65
N TYR A 111 -5.59 -1.72 -4.24
CA TYR A 111 -6.94 -2.26 -4.42
C TYR A 111 -7.43 -2.02 -5.84
N PHE A 112 -7.98 -3.08 -6.44
CA PHE A 112 -8.54 -3.05 -7.78
C PHE A 112 -9.94 -3.65 -7.80
N LYS A 113 -10.86 -2.95 -8.46
CA LYS A 113 -12.21 -3.42 -8.78
C LYS A 113 -12.63 -2.83 -10.12
N GLY A 114 -12.67 -3.68 -11.14
CA GLY A 114 -13.13 -3.33 -12.48
C GLY A 114 -14.29 -4.21 -12.92
N ASN A 115 -15.09 -3.68 -13.85
CA ASN A 115 -16.02 -4.50 -14.61
C ASN A 115 -15.28 -5.08 -15.81
N TRP A 116 -15.57 -6.34 -16.14
CA TRP A 116 -15.16 -6.89 -17.43
C TRP A 116 -15.82 -6.10 -18.55
N GLU A 117 -15.08 -5.82 -19.63
CA GLU A 117 -15.62 -5.23 -20.86
C GLU A 117 -16.73 -6.13 -21.45
N LYS A 118 -16.51 -7.45 -21.41
CA LYS A 118 -17.51 -8.48 -21.74
C LYS A 118 -17.80 -9.30 -20.50
N GLN A 119 -18.89 -8.99 -19.82
CA GLN A 119 -19.29 -9.69 -18.60
C GLN A 119 -19.82 -11.10 -18.89
N PHE A 120 -19.55 -12.03 -17.97
CA PHE A 120 -20.15 -13.36 -18.00
C PHE A 120 -21.63 -13.27 -17.63
N ASP A 121 -22.48 -14.01 -18.34
CA ASP A 121 -23.87 -14.19 -17.93
C ASP A 121 -23.92 -15.07 -16.68
N LYS A 122 -24.42 -14.52 -15.58
CA LYS A 122 -24.56 -15.20 -14.29
C LYS A 122 -25.38 -16.49 -14.39
N LYS A 123 -26.32 -16.58 -15.34
CA LYS A 123 -27.14 -17.78 -15.56
C LYS A 123 -26.34 -18.97 -16.08
N ASN A 124 -25.20 -18.70 -16.72
CA ASN A 124 -24.31 -19.74 -17.24
C ASN A 124 -23.25 -20.17 -16.21
N THR A 125 -23.18 -19.50 -15.04
CA THR A 125 -22.26 -19.86 -13.97
C THR A 125 -22.84 -21.03 -13.17
N THR A 126 -22.12 -22.15 -13.13
CA THR A 126 -22.49 -23.36 -12.38
C THR A 126 -21.30 -23.88 -11.58
N GLU A 127 -21.58 -24.60 -10.50
CA GLU A 127 -20.52 -25.26 -9.72
C GLU A 127 -19.85 -26.36 -10.54
N MET A 128 -18.52 -26.37 -10.56
CA MET A 128 -17.71 -27.34 -11.28
C MET A 128 -16.48 -27.71 -10.43
N PRO A 129 -15.98 -28.95 -10.51
CA PRO A 129 -14.77 -29.34 -9.80
C PRO A 129 -13.55 -28.48 -10.24
N PHE A 130 -12.92 -27.79 -9.28
CA PHE A 130 -11.65 -27.11 -9.52
C PHE A 130 -10.48 -28.05 -9.22
N LYS A 131 -9.62 -28.30 -10.21
CA LYS A 131 -8.46 -29.18 -10.07
C LYS A 131 -7.33 -28.46 -9.31
N ILE A 132 -7.15 -28.80 -8.04
CA ILE A 132 -6.17 -28.17 -7.13
C ILE A 132 -4.73 -28.68 -7.28
N ASN A 133 -4.51 -29.83 -7.91
CA ASN A 133 -3.20 -30.45 -8.12
C ASN A 133 -3.16 -31.21 -9.46
N LYS A 134 -1.96 -31.59 -9.93
CA LYS A 134 -1.79 -32.34 -11.19
C LYS A 134 -2.23 -33.79 -11.08
#